data_AF-A0A2D3WMK9-F1
#
_entry.id   AF-A0A2D3WMK9-F1
#
_cell.length_a   1.000
_cell.length_b   1.000
_cell.length_c   1.000
_cell.angle_alpha   90.00
_cell.angle_beta   90.00
_cell.angle_gamma   90.00
#
_symmetry.space_group_name_H-M   'P 1'
#
loop_
_entity.id
_entity.type
_entity.pdbx_description
1 polymer ?
#
loop_
_entity_poly.entity_id
_entity_poly.type
_entity_poly.pdbx_seq_one_letter_code
_entity_poly.pdbx_strand_id
1 'polypeptide(L)' 'MVKQVIYDQVRISELGVASINLGYTKTTDYEEQNRIFQTSSFTTTDGSTQSINDVWFKSKIQQKAA' A
#
# COMPACT_ATOMS: atom_id res chain seq x y z
N MET A 1 -30.77 -13.24 3.02
CA MET A 1 -30.10 -12.34 3.99
C MET A 1 -28.79 -11.89 3.37
N VAL A 2 -28.56 -10.60 3.19
CA VAL A 2 -27.30 -10.08 2.62
C VAL A 2 -26.36 -9.79 3.78
N LYS A 3 -25.18 -10.40 3.78
CA LYS A 3 -24.15 -10.18 4.79
C LYS A 3 -23.50 -8.82 4.48
N GLN A 4 -23.82 -7.79 5.28
CA GLN A 4 -23.12 -6.51 5.21
C GLN A 4 -21.65 -6.77 5.56
N VAL A 5 -20.75 -6.57 4.59
CA VAL A 5 -19.32 -6.48 4.89
C VAL A 5 -19.10 -5.09 5.48
N ILE A 6 -18.80 -5.03 6.77
CA ILE A 6 -18.35 -3.79 7.42
C ILE A 6 -16.88 -3.63 7.06
N TYR A 7 -16.53 -2.55 6.37
CA TYR A 7 -15.14 -2.18 6.14
C TYR A 7 -14.69 -1.29 7.30
N ASP A 8 -13.69 -1.74 8.06
CA ASP A 8 -13.01 -0.89 9.05
C ASP A 8 -12.08 0.07 8.30
N GLN A 9 -12.61 1.25 7.98
CA GLN A 9 -11.80 2.36 7.48
C GLN A 9 -11.19 3.10 8.66
N VAL A 10 -9.87 3.33 8.62
CA VAL A 10 -9.13 4.03 9.66
C VAL A 10 -8.65 5.37 9.12
N ARG A 11 -8.76 6.44 9.92
CA ARG A 11 -8.23 7.76 9.56
C ARG A 11 -6.72 7.78 9.72
N ILE A 12 -6.04 8.56 8.87
CA ILE A 12 -4.59 8.79 8.95
C ILE A 12 -4.16 9.27 10.36
N SER A 13 -4.99 10.11 11.00
CA SER A 13 -4.76 10.59 12.36
C SER A 13 -4.83 9.50 13.44
N GLU A 14 -5.60 8.44 13.21
CA GLU A 14 -5.74 7.31 14.14
C GLU A 14 -4.56 6.32 13.98
N LEU A 15 -3.87 6.35 12.84
CA LEU A 15 -2.69 5.53 12.55
C LEU A 15 -1.37 6.16 13.03
N GLY A 16 -1.41 7.36 13.61
CA GLY A 16 -0.21 8.05 14.08
C GLY A 16 0.70 8.56 12.95
N VAL A 17 0.15 8.81 11.76
CA VAL A 17 0.88 9.41 10.64
C VAL A 17 0.82 10.94 10.75
N ALA A 18 1.98 11.59 10.75
CA ALA A 18 2.11 13.04 10.83
C ALA A 18 2.25 13.71 9.46
N SER A 19 3.03 13.12 8.54
CA SER A 19 3.24 13.66 7.19
C SER A 19 3.60 12.58 6.18
N ILE A 20 3.39 12.85 4.89
CA ILE A 20 3.77 11.98 3.78
C ILE A 20 4.78 12.75 2.90
N ASN A 21 5.89 12.11 2.55
CA ASN A 21 6.82 12.63 1.56
C ASN A 21 6.23 12.40 0.15
N LEU A 22 6.19 13.44 -0.67
CA LEU A 22 5.66 13.34 -2.04
C LEU A 22 6.74 13.00 -3.08
N GLY A 23 8.02 13.09 -2.70
CA GLY A 23 9.12 12.57 -3.50
C GLY A 23 9.18 11.05 -3.42
N TYR A 24 9.58 10.39 -4.49
CA TYR A 24 9.69 8.93 -4.55
C TYR A 24 10.91 8.50 -5.38
N THR A 25 11.35 7.27 -5.15
CA THR A 25 12.36 6.59 -5.98
C THR A 25 11.68 5.45 -6.73
N LYS A 26 12.00 5.30 -8.03
CA LYS A 26 11.58 4.12 -8.80
C LYS A 26 12.42 2.92 -8.39
N THR A 27 11.79 1.77 -8.26
CA THR A 27 12.48 0.53 -7.92
C THR A 27 12.19 -0.56 -8.97
N THR A 28 12.95 -1.64 -8.91
CA THR A 28 12.75 -2.86 -9.71
C THR A 28 12.42 -4.05 -8.83
N ASP A 29 11.99 -3.79 -7.60
CA ASP A 29 11.88 -4.80 -6.55
C ASP A 29 10.58 -5.58 -6.65
N TYR A 30 10.62 -6.79 -6.11
CA TYR A 30 9.47 -7.69 -6.03
C TYR A 30 9.40 -8.34 -4.66
N GLU A 31 8.20 -8.42 -4.11
CA GLU A 31 7.89 -9.16 -2.89
C GLU A 31 6.70 -10.08 -3.17
N GLU A 32 6.86 -11.37 -2.90
CA GLU A 32 5.82 -12.38 -3.14
C GLU A 32 5.22 -12.35 -4.56
N GLN A 33 6.05 -12.04 -5.56
CA GLN A 33 5.68 -11.85 -6.97
C GLN A 33 4.84 -10.60 -7.26
N ASN A 34 4.57 -9.77 -6.27
CA ASN A 34 4.02 -8.42 -6.45
C ASN A 34 5.19 -7.48 -6.73
N ARG A 35 4.98 -6.52 -7.64
CA ARG A 35 6.01 -5.53 -7.96
C ARG A 35 5.88 -4.35 -7.01
N ILE A 36 6.99 -3.92 -6.42
CA ILE A 36 7.10 -2.59 -5.81
C ILE A 36 7.64 -1.69 -6.91
N PHE A 37 6.85 -0.71 -7.37
CA PHE A 37 7.24 0.15 -8.49
C PHE A 37 7.92 1.44 -8.03
N GLN A 38 7.41 2.01 -6.94
CA GLN A 38 7.89 3.26 -6.35
C GLN A 38 7.86 3.14 -4.84
N THR A 39 8.89 3.70 -4.20
CA THR A 39 8.98 3.81 -2.74
C THR A 39 9.16 5.26 -2.33
N SER A 40 8.41 5.67 -1.32
CA SER A 40 8.53 6.94 -0.60
C SER A 40 8.53 6.66 0.90
N SER A 41 8.28 7.68 1.72
CA SER A 41 8.20 7.57 3.16
C SER A 41 7.09 8.42 3.77
N PHE A 42 6.69 8.06 4.98
CA PHE A 42 5.90 8.90 5.87
C PHE A 42 6.60 9.05 7.20
N THR A 43 6.32 10.16 7.88
CA THR A 43 6.78 10.41 9.25
C THR A 43 5.61 10.19 10.19
N THR A 44 5.84 9.45 11.27
CA THR A 44 4.88 9.22 12.36
C THR A 44 4.88 10.37 13.36
N THR A 45 3.89 10.40 14.23
CA THR A 45 3.79 11.41 15.31
C THR A 45 4.91 11.30 16.36
N ASP A 46 5.59 10.15 16.46
CA ASP A 46 6.80 9.98 17.28
C ASP A 46 8.10 10.41 16.56
N GLY A 47 7.99 10.89 15.31
CA GLY A 47 9.10 11.36 14.50
C GLY A 47 9.86 10.26 13.76
N SER A 48 9.52 8.98 13.93
CA SER A 48 10.11 7.91 13.12
C SER A 48 9.63 7.98 11.67
N THR A 49 10.42 7.40 10.76
CA THR A 49 10.12 7.37 9.34
C THR A 49 9.95 5.94 8.88
N GLN A 50 8.91 5.70 8.08
CA GLN A 50 8.53 4.39 7.57
C GLN A 50 8.29 4.48 6.06
N SER A 51 8.40 3.36 5.35
CA SER A 51 8.23 3.29 3.89
C SER A 51 6.77 3.28 3.47
N ILE A 52 6.47 3.89 2.31
CA ILE A 52 5.21 3.70 1.56
C ILE A 52 5.56 3.23 0.16
N ASN A 53 4.84 2.22 -0.33
CA ASN A 53 5.11 1.59 -1.62
C ASN A 53 3.89 1.67 -2.56
N ASP A 54 4.14 2.01 -3.83
CA ASP A 54 3.23 1.67 -4.94
C ASP A 54 3.43 0.19 -5.29
N VAL A 55 2.43 -0.64 -5.03
CA VAL A 55 2.49 -2.09 -5.17
C VAL A 55 1.54 -2.56 -6.26
N TRP A 56 2.09 -3.23 -7.27
CA TRP A 56 1.30 -3.88 -8.32
C TRP A 56 1.15 -5.35 -7.97
N PHE A 57 -0.03 -5.71 -7.49
CA PHE A 57 -0.33 -7.07 -7.09
C PHE A 57 -0.41 -8.00 -8.31
N LYS A 58 0.22 -9.16 -8.22
CA LYS A 58 0.10 -10.20 -9.24
C LYS A 58 -1.34 -10.73 -9.24
N SER A 59 -2.09 -10.41 -10.28
CA SER A 59 -3.40 -11.02 -10.48
C SER A 59 -3.28 -12.40 -11.11
N LYS A 60 -4.05 -13.36 -10.60
CA LYS A 60 -4.34 -14.59 -11.35
C LYS A 60 -5.34 -14.19 -12.44
N ILE A 61 -4.87 -13.84 -13.63
CA ILE A 61 -5.78 -13.72 -14.77
C ILE A 61 -6.46 -15.09 -14.90
N GLN A 62 -7.78 -15.17 -14.64
CA GLN A 62 -8.53 -16.35 -15.03
C GLN A 62 -8.42 -16.43 -16.55
N GLN A 63 -7.66 -17.41 -17.05
CA GLN A 63 -7.74 -17.79 -18.46
C GLN A 63 -9.21 -18.07 -18.73
N LYS A 64 -9.83 -17.23 -19.56
CA LYS A 64 -11.08 -17.60 -20.21
C LYS A 64 -10.71 -18.78 -21.10
N ALA A 65 -11.15 -19.98 -20.73
CA ALA A 65 -10.99 -21.17 -21.56
C ALA A 65 -11.51 -20.83 -22.96
N ALA A 66 -10.63 -20.99 -23.96
CA ALA A 66 -10.99 -20.92 -25.36
C ALA A 66 -11.88 -22.10 -25.74
#